data_AF-A0A2J0MU62-F1
#
_entry.id   AF-A0A2J0MU62-F1
#
_cell.length_a   1.000
_cell.length_b   1.000
_cell.length_c   1.000
_cell.angle_alpha   90.00
_cell.angle_beta   90.00
_cell.angle_gamma   90.00
#
_symmetry.space_group_name_H-M   'P 1'
#
loop_
_entity.id
_entity.type
_entity.pdbx_description
1 polymer ?
#
loop_
_entity_poly.entity_id
_entity_poly.type
_entity_poly.pdbx_seq_one_letter_code
_entity_poly.pdbx_strand_id
1 'polypeptide(L)'
;FLTTQYFANLIFNNYEIEFYGLFGMTFFMGVLAYMIVKFKAFNIKLIGAQALVVTLIVIIGSQFFFIQNNTNRILTGITLALAVGFGWFLIKSIKTEIQRKEELQTMSDALAEANDQLRKLDNAKSDFISIASHQLRTPLTSIKGFISLLSEGSYGKVTTLQRETLDKVYQSNERLIHLVEDLLDISRIESGRMEFQFAPCQLADLCQEVVDIFSVRAKINKLYLDYKKPSVPLPEITIDAGKVREVISNMVDNALKYTSKGGVSVKMELAESSNCRPLAARNGQDSDDQ
;
A
#
# COMPACT_ATOMS: atom_id res chain seq x y z
N PHE A 1 47.62 -17.91 31.64
CA PHE A 1 47.88 -19.24 32.24
C PHE A 1 49.02 -19.15 33.24
N LEU A 2 50.26 -18.82 32.82
CA LEU A 2 51.37 -18.64 33.78
C LEU A 2 51.11 -17.56 34.84
N THR A 3 50.55 -16.41 34.46
CA THR A 3 50.20 -15.34 35.39
C THR A 3 49.03 -15.71 36.31
N THR A 4 48.03 -16.40 35.78
CA THR A 4 46.83 -16.83 36.53
C THR A 4 47.15 -17.96 37.51
N GLN A 5 48.01 -18.90 37.13
CA GLN A 5 48.46 -20.01 37.96
C GLN A 5 49.41 -19.52 39.07
N TYR A 6 50.24 -18.51 38.77
CA TYR A 6 51.07 -17.85 39.78
C TYR A 6 50.22 -17.08 40.81
N PHE A 7 49.21 -16.33 40.36
CA PHE A 7 48.30 -15.60 41.26
C PHE A 7 47.38 -16.53 42.07
N ALA A 8 46.90 -17.62 41.49
CA ALA A 8 46.08 -18.60 42.21
C ALA A 8 46.89 -19.31 43.30
N ASN A 9 48.13 -19.71 43.02
CA ASN A 9 49.04 -20.27 44.02
C ASN A 9 49.43 -19.26 45.11
N LEU A 10 49.51 -17.97 44.76
CA LEU A 10 49.88 -16.91 45.72
C LEU A 10 48.76 -16.59 46.72
N ILE A 11 47.48 -16.79 46.35
CA ILE A 11 46.33 -16.36 47.16
C ILE A 11 45.61 -17.55 47.84
N PHE A 12 45.51 -18.70 47.18
CA PHE A 12 44.76 -19.84 47.73
C PHE A 12 45.54 -21.14 47.52
N ASN A 13 46.04 -21.70 48.62
CA ASN A 13 46.84 -22.92 48.68
C ASN A 13 46.00 -24.21 48.45
N ASN A 14 44.97 -24.14 47.58
CA ASN A 14 43.98 -25.19 47.38
C ASN A 14 43.82 -25.52 45.89
N TYR A 15 44.23 -26.74 45.52
CA TYR A 15 44.11 -27.32 44.18
C TYR A 15 42.65 -27.47 43.68
N GLU A 16 41.65 -27.38 44.55
CA GLU A 16 40.24 -27.49 44.15
C GLU A 16 39.75 -26.27 43.34
N ILE A 17 40.35 -25.10 43.50
CA ILE A 17 39.94 -23.87 42.80
C ILE A 17 40.39 -23.88 41.33
N GLU A 18 41.39 -24.70 40.98
CA GLU A 18 41.88 -24.84 39.60
C GLU A 18 40.81 -25.45 38.67
N PHE A 19 39.94 -26.33 39.20
CA PHE A 19 38.81 -26.89 38.47
C PHE A 19 37.73 -25.85 38.15
N TYR A 20 37.42 -24.95 39.10
CA TYR A 20 36.42 -23.89 38.90
C TYR A 20 36.86 -22.85 37.86
N GLY A 21 38.17 -22.62 37.69
CA GLY A 21 38.71 -21.77 36.62
C GLY A 21 38.43 -22.30 35.21
N LEU A 22 38.45 -23.63 35.03
CA LEU A 22 38.21 -24.28 33.74
C LEU A 22 36.74 -24.19 33.30
N PHE A 23 35.81 -24.45 34.24
CA PHE A 23 34.36 -24.32 34.01
C PHE A 23 33.93 -22.84 33.94
N GLY A 24 34.54 -21.97 34.73
CA GLY A 24 34.26 -20.53 34.73
C GLY A 24 34.60 -19.86 33.40
N MET A 25 35.72 -20.23 32.76
CA MET A 25 36.07 -19.69 31.44
C MET A 25 35.13 -20.16 30.33
N THR A 26 34.71 -21.43 30.34
CA THR A 26 33.77 -21.95 29.35
C THR A 26 32.38 -21.30 29.50
N PHE A 27 31.92 -21.10 30.73
CA PHE A 27 30.70 -20.34 31.02
C PHE A 27 30.81 -18.86 30.59
N PHE A 28 31.91 -18.19 30.96
CA PHE A 28 32.17 -16.80 30.59
C PHE A 28 32.23 -16.63 29.06
N MET A 29 32.82 -17.58 28.34
CA MET A 29 32.79 -17.60 26.88
C MET A 29 31.40 -17.77 26.28
N GLY A 30 30.55 -18.61 26.88
CA GLY A 30 29.15 -18.73 26.46
C GLY A 30 28.41 -17.39 26.56
N VAL A 31 28.63 -16.66 27.66
CA VAL A 31 28.04 -15.33 27.89
C VAL A 31 28.62 -14.28 26.92
N LEU A 32 29.93 -14.30 26.66
CA LEU A 32 30.58 -13.34 25.76
C LEU A 32 30.19 -13.59 24.30
N ALA A 33 30.08 -14.86 23.88
CA ALA A 33 29.54 -15.25 22.58
C ALA A 33 28.08 -14.81 22.43
N TYR A 34 27.24 -15.00 23.45
CA TYR A 34 25.86 -14.53 23.47
C TYR A 34 25.77 -13.00 23.33
N MET A 35 26.61 -12.24 24.04
CA MET A 35 26.63 -10.78 23.96
C MET A 35 27.08 -10.27 22.59
N ILE A 36 28.09 -10.88 21.96
CA ILE A 36 28.56 -10.52 20.62
C ILE A 36 27.46 -10.72 19.56
N VAL A 37 26.71 -11.82 19.67
CA VAL A 37 25.56 -12.10 18.79
C VAL A 37 24.46 -11.07 19.02
N LYS A 38 24.09 -10.80 20.29
CA LYS A 38 22.96 -9.93 20.63
C LYS A 38 23.18 -8.42 20.37
N PHE A 39 24.39 -7.88 20.59
CA PHE A 39 24.62 -6.41 20.64
C PHE A 39 25.13 -5.74 19.34
N LYS A 40 24.68 -6.17 18.15
CA LYS A 40 24.71 -5.45 16.83
C LYS A 40 25.73 -4.27 16.58
N ALA A 41 27.03 -4.40 16.86
CA ALA A 41 28.06 -3.43 16.41
C ALA A 41 28.73 -3.86 15.09
N PHE A 42 28.57 -3.07 14.02
CA PHE A 42 29.16 -3.06 12.66
C PHE A 42 30.37 -3.97 12.33
N ASN A 43 30.39 -4.55 11.11
CA ASN A 43 31.44 -5.23 10.28
C ASN A 43 32.67 -5.92 10.92
N ILE A 44 33.13 -5.48 12.07
CA ILE A 44 34.15 -6.06 12.95
C ILE A 44 33.67 -7.37 13.62
N LYS A 45 32.38 -7.71 13.60
CA LYS A 45 31.86 -8.92 14.28
C LYS A 45 32.45 -10.24 13.78
N LEU A 46 32.55 -10.44 12.47
CA LEU A 46 33.06 -11.69 11.92
C LEU A 46 34.54 -11.84 12.26
N ILE A 47 35.33 -10.78 12.05
CA ILE A 47 36.76 -10.74 12.31
C ILE A 47 37.04 -10.88 13.82
N GLY A 48 36.28 -10.20 14.67
CA GLY A 48 36.40 -10.28 16.13
C GLY A 48 36.02 -11.65 16.69
N ALA A 49 34.91 -12.24 16.22
CA ALA A 49 34.51 -13.58 16.62
C ALA A 49 35.50 -14.65 16.16
N GLN A 50 36.01 -14.54 14.91
CA GLN A 50 37.06 -15.41 14.40
C GLN A 50 38.36 -15.28 15.20
N ALA A 51 38.81 -14.06 15.47
CA ALA A 51 40.01 -13.80 16.26
C ALA A 51 39.89 -14.38 17.68
N LEU A 52 38.72 -14.24 18.32
CA LEU A 52 38.46 -14.79 19.64
C LEU A 52 38.46 -16.33 19.64
N VAL A 53 37.76 -16.95 18.68
CA VAL A 53 37.72 -18.42 18.51
C VAL A 53 39.11 -18.98 18.22
N VAL A 54 39.88 -18.36 17.33
CA VAL A 54 41.25 -18.77 17.00
C VAL A 54 42.16 -18.61 18.21
N THR A 55 42.08 -17.47 18.90
CA THR A 55 42.86 -17.22 20.14
C THR A 55 42.54 -18.28 21.20
N LEU A 56 41.27 -18.63 21.37
CA LEU A 56 40.85 -19.70 22.28
C LEU A 56 41.48 -21.05 21.90
N ILE A 57 41.36 -21.45 20.63
CA ILE A 57 41.88 -22.73 20.14
C ILE A 57 43.40 -22.78 20.32
N VAL A 58 44.10 -21.68 20.07
CA VAL A 58 45.56 -21.56 20.26
C VAL A 58 45.93 -21.68 21.74
N ILE A 59 45.21 -21.01 22.63
CA ILE A 59 45.45 -21.08 24.08
C ILE A 59 45.23 -22.51 24.60
N ILE A 60 44.11 -23.14 24.25
CA ILE A 60 43.79 -24.51 24.68
C ILE A 60 44.77 -25.51 24.07
N GLY A 61 45.11 -25.34 22.78
CA GLY A 61 46.08 -26.18 22.08
C GLY A 61 47.49 -26.06 22.67
N SER A 62 47.91 -24.86 23.08
CA SER A 62 49.19 -24.66 23.75
C SER A 62 49.28 -25.42 25.07
N GLN A 63 48.20 -25.41 25.88
CA GLN A 63 48.17 -26.16 27.14
C GLN A 63 48.35 -27.67 26.95
N PHE A 64 47.89 -28.23 25.82
CA PHE A 64 47.98 -29.67 25.54
C PHE A 64 49.43 -30.20 25.57
N PHE A 65 50.42 -29.38 25.19
CA PHE A 65 51.84 -29.77 25.15
C PHE A 65 52.54 -29.76 26.51
N PHE A 66 52.03 -29.02 27.50
CA PHE A 66 52.68 -28.83 28.80
C PHE A 66 52.11 -29.73 29.92
N ILE A 67 51.17 -30.62 29.60
CA ILE A 67 50.50 -31.48 30.58
C ILE A 67 51.29 -32.78 30.80
N GLN A 68 51.69 -33.03 32.06
CA GLN A 68 52.40 -34.26 32.45
C GLN A 68 51.46 -35.38 32.95
N ASN A 69 50.22 -35.05 33.33
CA ASN A 69 49.26 -36.04 33.87
C ASN A 69 48.35 -36.59 32.76
N ASN A 70 48.23 -37.93 32.67
CA ASN A 70 47.42 -38.60 31.63
C ASN A 70 45.94 -38.19 31.67
N THR A 71 45.36 -38.03 32.87
CA THR A 71 43.96 -37.61 33.04
C THR A 71 43.72 -36.20 32.47
N ASN A 72 44.62 -35.26 32.77
CA ASN A 72 44.50 -33.88 32.30
C ASN A 72 44.67 -33.79 30.78
N ARG A 73 45.54 -34.63 30.19
CA ARG A 73 45.75 -34.65 28.73
C ARG A 73 44.49 -35.09 27.98
N ILE A 74 43.77 -36.08 28.50
CA ILE A 74 42.49 -36.54 27.93
C ILE A 74 41.43 -35.44 28.05
N LEU A 75 41.30 -34.82 29.23
CA LEU A 75 40.31 -33.77 29.47
C LEU A 75 40.52 -32.56 28.55
N THR A 76 41.76 -32.06 28.43
CA THR A 76 42.11 -30.95 27.54
C THR A 76 41.91 -31.31 26.06
N GLY A 77 42.15 -32.56 25.66
CA GLY A 77 41.85 -33.04 24.30
C GLY A 77 40.35 -32.96 23.96
N ILE A 78 39.48 -33.37 24.89
CA ILE A 78 38.03 -33.25 24.74
C ILE A 78 37.62 -31.77 24.68
N THR A 79 38.16 -30.92 25.55
CA THR A 79 37.89 -29.48 25.54
C THR A 79 38.30 -28.83 24.22
N LEU A 80 39.46 -29.19 23.66
CA LEU A 80 39.94 -28.69 22.37
C LEU A 80 38.99 -29.10 21.23
N ALA A 81 38.57 -30.36 21.18
CA ALA A 81 37.64 -30.86 20.17
C ALA A 81 36.28 -30.11 20.21
N LEU A 82 35.74 -29.89 21.41
CA LEU A 82 34.51 -29.11 21.59
C LEU A 82 34.71 -27.65 21.16
N ALA A 83 35.82 -27.02 21.55
CA ALA A 83 36.12 -25.62 21.19
C ALA A 83 36.22 -25.43 19.66
N VAL A 84 36.84 -26.37 18.94
CA VAL A 84 36.90 -26.33 17.47
C VAL A 84 35.50 -26.51 16.86
N GLY A 85 34.72 -27.48 17.33
CA GLY A 85 33.37 -27.73 16.82
C GLY A 85 32.43 -26.54 17.02
N PHE A 86 32.39 -25.98 18.24
CA PHE A 86 31.61 -24.78 18.56
C PHE A 86 32.13 -23.55 17.81
N GLY A 87 33.44 -23.39 17.68
CA GLY A 87 34.06 -22.31 16.93
C GLY A 87 33.63 -22.30 15.45
N TRP A 88 33.71 -23.46 14.80
CA TRP A 88 33.25 -23.62 13.42
C TRP A 88 31.75 -23.33 13.27
N PHE A 89 30.92 -23.84 14.20
CA PHE A 89 29.48 -23.60 14.21
C PHE A 89 29.13 -22.11 14.36
N LEU A 90 29.77 -21.40 15.30
CA LEU A 90 29.56 -19.97 15.52
C LEU A 90 29.92 -19.13 14.30
N ILE A 91 31.10 -19.38 13.70
CA ILE A 91 31.54 -18.65 12.51
C ILE A 91 30.56 -18.88 11.36
N LYS A 92 30.12 -20.12 11.14
CA LYS A 92 29.12 -20.45 10.11
C LYS A 92 27.79 -19.73 10.37
N SER A 93 27.29 -19.77 11.59
CA SER A 93 26.02 -19.14 11.97
C SER A 93 26.04 -17.63 11.73
N ILE A 94 27.11 -16.95 12.18
CA ILE A 94 27.27 -15.51 12.02
C ILE A 94 27.34 -15.14 10.54
N LYS A 95 28.09 -15.90 9.74
CA LYS A 95 28.21 -15.65 8.30
C LYS A 95 26.85 -15.75 7.60
N THR A 96 26.06 -16.78 7.90
CA THR A 96 24.74 -16.95 7.32
C THR A 96 23.76 -15.85 7.75
N GLU A 97 23.82 -15.40 9.00
CA GLU A 97 22.97 -14.30 9.49
C GLU A 97 23.30 -12.98 8.80
N ILE A 98 24.58 -12.66 8.61
CA ILE A 98 25.02 -11.46 7.88
C ILE A 98 24.53 -11.50 6.44
N GLN A 99 24.76 -12.62 5.74
CA GLN A 99 24.32 -12.78 4.34
C GLN A 99 22.80 -12.60 4.19
N ARG A 100 22.01 -13.24 5.06
CA ARG A 100 20.55 -13.07 5.05
C ARG A 100 20.13 -11.63 5.27
N LYS A 101 20.82 -10.91 6.16
CA LYS A 101 20.51 -9.52 6.44
C LYS A 101 20.87 -8.61 5.26
N GLU A 102 22.01 -8.85 4.62
CA GLU A 102 22.44 -8.12 3.42
C GLU A 102 21.51 -8.38 2.23
N GLU A 103 21.13 -9.63 1.99
CA GLU A 103 20.15 -10.01 0.97
C GLU A 103 18.80 -9.34 1.23
N LEU A 104 18.32 -9.38 2.48
CA LEU A 104 17.05 -8.75 2.87
C LEU A 104 17.10 -7.23 2.69
N GLN A 105 18.22 -6.59 3.05
CA GLN A 105 18.40 -5.16 2.83
C GLN A 105 18.38 -4.83 1.34
N THR A 106 19.11 -5.60 0.53
CA THR A 106 19.19 -5.40 -0.93
C THR A 106 17.82 -5.56 -1.58
N MET A 107 17.05 -6.58 -1.18
CA MET A 107 15.67 -6.78 -1.64
C MET A 107 14.74 -5.65 -1.20
N SER A 108 14.88 -5.17 0.03
CA SER A 108 14.11 -4.03 0.54
C SER A 108 14.39 -2.76 -0.25
N ASP A 109 15.67 -2.47 -0.53
CA ASP A 109 16.08 -1.29 -1.28
C ASP A 109 15.59 -1.38 -2.74
N ALA A 110 15.74 -2.54 -3.38
CA ALA A 110 15.23 -2.79 -4.73
C ALA A 110 13.70 -2.67 -4.80
N LEU A 111 12.98 -3.14 -3.79
CA LEU A 111 11.52 -3.02 -3.70
C LEU A 111 11.11 -1.55 -3.52
N ALA A 112 11.82 -0.79 -2.69
CA ALA A 112 11.57 0.63 -2.49
C ALA A 112 11.79 1.42 -3.78
N GLU A 113 12.86 1.12 -4.52
CA GLU A 113 13.14 1.72 -5.82
C GLU A 113 12.06 1.37 -6.86
N ALA A 114 11.67 0.10 -6.96
CA ALA A 114 10.61 -0.33 -7.87
C ALA A 114 9.26 0.35 -7.56
N ASN A 115 8.94 0.52 -6.27
CA ASN A 115 7.73 1.21 -5.84
C ASN A 115 7.78 2.71 -6.18
N ASP A 116 8.91 3.39 -5.97
CA ASP A 116 9.10 4.78 -6.38
C ASP A 116 8.94 4.97 -7.89
N GLN A 117 9.52 4.06 -8.69
CA GLN A 117 9.35 4.05 -10.15
C GLN A 117 7.89 3.85 -10.56
N LEU A 118 7.19 2.92 -9.90
CA LEU A 118 5.77 2.67 -10.16
C LEU A 118 4.92 3.90 -9.85
N ARG A 119 5.14 4.55 -8.70
CA ARG A 119 4.45 5.80 -8.33
C ARG A 119 4.70 6.92 -9.32
N LYS A 120 5.95 7.08 -9.81
CA LYS A 120 6.28 8.05 -10.85
C LYS A 120 5.53 7.76 -12.15
N LEU A 121 5.43 6.50 -12.54
CA LEU A 121 4.71 6.09 -13.74
C LEU A 121 3.20 6.31 -13.62
N ASP A 122 2.60 6.01 -12.47
CA ASP A 122 1.18 6.27 -12.20
C ASP A 122 0.84 7.77 -12.23
N ASN A 123 1.72 8.60 -11.66
CA ASN A 123 1.59 10.05 -11.73
C ASN A 123 1.68 10.55 -13.18
N ALA A 124 2.67 10.09 -13.94
CA ALA A 124 2.85 10.47 -15.34
C ALA A 124 1.67 10.02 -16.22
N LYS A 125 1.15 8.80 -16.01
CA LYS A 125 -0.05 8.27 -16.71
C LYS A 125 -1.23 9.21 -16.51
N SER A 126 -1.48 9.58 -15.26
CA SER A 126 -2.61 10.41 -14.87
C SER A 126 -2.49 11.85 -15.38
N ASP A 127 -1.28 12.42 -15.33
CA ASP A 127 -1.02 13.77 -15.86
C ASP A 127 -1.19 13.78 -17.39
N PHE A 128 -0.72 12.75 -18.08
CA PHE A 128 -0.93 12.56 -19.52
C PHE A 128 -2.42 12.49 -19.87
N ILE A 129 -3.22 11.68 -19.15
CA ILE A 129 -4.66 11.58 -19.35
C ILE A 129 -5.33 12.95 -19.11
N SER A 130 -4.93 13.67 -18.06
CA SER A 130 -5.45 15.01 -17.77
C SER A 130 -5.23 15.99 -18.91
N ILE A 131 -4.00 16.03 -19.46
CA ILE A 131 -3.65 16.91 -20.59
C ILE A 131 -4.41 16.48 -21.84
N ALA A 132 -4.42 15.19 -22.17
CA ALA A 132 -5.09 14.66 -23.35
C ALA A 132 -6.58 15.03 -23.36
N SER A 133 -7.28 14.85 -22.24
CA SER A 133 -8.70 15.16 -22.16
C SER A 133 -9.00 16.65 -22.28
N HIS A 134 -8.16 17.54 -21.73
CA HIS A 134 -8.32 18.97 -21.96
C HIS A 134 -8.15 19.33 -23.45
N GLN A 135 -7.15 18.73 -24.11
CA GLN A 135 -6.90 18.94 -25.54
C GLN A 135 -8.01 18.33 -26.42
N LEU A 136 -8.71 17.30 -25.96
CA LEU A 136 -9.87 16.72 -26.65
C LEU A 136 -11.17 17.49 -26.38
N ARG A 137 -11.38 18.04 -25.18
CA ARG A 137 -12.59 18.80 -24.85
C ARG A 137 -12.74 20.05 -25.71
N THR A 138 -11.65 20.79 -25.94
CA THR A 138 -11.67 22.02 -26.73
C THR A 138 -12.22 21.84 -28.15
N PRO A 139 -11.69 20.93 -29.00
CA PRO A 139 -12.23 20.72 -30.35
C PRO A 139 -13.67 20.18 -30.33
N LEU A 140 -14.03 19.32 -29.38
CA LEU A 140 -15.40 18.82 -29.25
C LEU A 140 -16.40 19.92 -28.87
N THR A 141 -15.97 20.86 -28.03
CA THR A 141 -16.78 22.04 -27.67
C THR A 141 -16.98 22.95 -28.87
N SER A 142 -15.94 23.15 -29.69
CA SER A 142 -16.04 23.91 -30.94
C SER A 142 -16.99 23.22 -31.94
N ILE A 143 -16.88 21.91 -32.11
CA ILE A 143 -17.79 21.12 -32.96
C ILE A 143 -19.24 21.26 -32.48
N LYS A 144 -19.49 21.14 -31.17
CA LYS A 144 -20.81 21.38 -30.57
C LYS A 144 -21.35 22.76 -30.96
N GLY A 145 -20.54 23.80 -30.80
CA GLY A 145 -20.90 25.17 -31.13
C GLY A 145 -21.27 25.35 -32.60
N PHE A 146 -20.48 24.79 -33.53
CA PHE A 146 -20.80 24.85 -34.96
C PHE A 146 -22.09 24.09 -35.31
N ILE A 147 -22.34 22.93 -34.71
CA ILE A 147 -23.59 22.18 -34.92
C ILE A 147 -24.79 22.97 -34.39
N SER A 148 -24.67 23.62 -33.23
CA SER A 148 -25.71 24.50 -32.68
C SER A 148 -26.01 25.68 -33.61
N LEU A 149 -24.98 26.38 -34.09
CA LEU A 149 -25.14 27.51 -35.03
C LEU A 149 -25.79 27.08 -36.36
N LEU A 150 -25.39 25.91 -36.88
CA LEU A 150 -26.03 25.33 -38.06
C LEU A 150 -27.51 25.04 -37.77
N SER A 151 -27.81 24.39 -36.65
CA SER A 151 -29.18 24.01 -36.26
C SER A 151 -30.08 25.22 -36.00
N GLU A 152 -29.53 26.34 -35.54
CA GLU A 152 -30.25 27.61 -35.33
C GLU A 152 -30.50 28.37 -36.64
N GLY A 153 -29.87 27.96 -37.74
CA GLY A 153 -30.01 28.58 -39.05
C GLY A 153 -29.12 29.82 -39.24
N SER A 154 -28.13 30.03 -38.38
CA SER A 154 -27.19 31.16 -38.44
C SER A 154 -26.35 31.18 -39.73
N TYR A 155 -26.22 30.04 -40.40
CA TYR A 155 -25.55 29.88 -41.70
C TYR A 155 -26.53 29.67 -42.88
N GLY A 156 -27.83 29.88 -42.66
CA GLY A 156 -28.88 29.70 -43.67
C GLY A 156 -29.97 28.71 -43.26
N LYS A 157 -31.04 28.63 -44.05
CA LYS A 157 -32.16 27.72 -43.77
C LYS A 157 -31.72 26.27 -43.91
N VAL A 158 -31.93 25.49 -42.85
CA VAL A 158 -31.66 24.06 -42.80
C VAL A 158 -32.93 23.29 -43.17
N THR A 159 -32.82 22.32 -44.08
CA THR A 159 -33.95 21.44 -44.43
C THR A 159 -34.26 20.47 -43.29
N THR A 160 -35.47 19.89 -43.27
CA THR A 160 -35.86 18.91 -42.24
C THR A 160 -34.89 17.74 -42.14
N LEU A 161 -34.45 17.19 -43.28
CA LEU A 161 -33.49 16.09 -43.34
C LEU A 161 -32.11 16.49 -42.79
N GLN A 162 -31.64 17.70 -43.09
CA GLN A 162 -30.40 18.22 -42.54
C GLN A 162 -30.50 18.42 -41.03
N ARG A 163 -31.66 18.87 -40.53
CA ARG A 163 -31.89 19.05 -39.09
C ARG A 163 -31.87 17.72 -38.33
N GLU A 164 -32.52 16.67 -38.86
CA GLU A 164 -32.42 15.32 -38.30
C GLU A 164 -30.98 14.79 -38.29
N THR A 165 -30.21 15.10 -39.33
CA THR A 165 -28.80 14.69 -39.42
C THR A 165 -27.95 15.46 -38.40
N LEU A 166 -28.12 16.78 -38.29
CA LEU A 166 -27.42 17.62 -37.31
C LEU A 166 -27.73 17.18 -35.88
N ASP A 167 -28.97 16.81 -35.57
CA ASP A 167 -29.35 16.29 -34.25
C ASP A 167 -28.61 15.00 -33.92
N LYS A 168 -28.48 14.06 -34.87
CA LYS A 168 -27.69 12.85 -34.68
C LYS A 168 -26.21 13.14 -34.44
N VAL A 169 -25.62 14.09 -35.20
CA VAL A 169 -24.22 14.51 -35.02
C VAL A 169 -24.04 15.19 -33.66
N TYR A 170 -24.97 16.05 -33.26
CA TYR A 170 -24.97 16.70 -31.95
C TYR A 170 -24.98 15.68 -30.81
N GLN A 171 -25.92 14.73 -30.84
CA GLN A 171 -26.00 13.67 -29.84
C GLN A 171 -24.73 12.81 -29.79
N SER A 172 -24.11 12.54 -30.94
CA SER A 172 -22.84 11.80 -31.01
C SER A 172 -21.68 12.59 -30.39
N ASN A 173 -21.62 13.91 -30.64
CA ASN A 173 -20.60 14.78 -30.07
C ASN A 173 -20.75 14.92 -28.55
N GLU A 174 -21.98 15.07 -28.05
CA GLU A 174 -22.26 15.08 -26.60
C GLU A 174 -21.82 13.79 -25.92
N ARG A 175 -22.11 12.63 -26.52
CA ARG A 175 -21.64 11.34 -26.00
C ARG A 175 -20.12 11.28 -25.95
N LEU A 176 -19.43 11.82 -26.94
CA LEU A 176 -17.97 11.84 -26.96
C LEU A 176 -17.38 12.76 -25.89
N ILE A 177 -18.00 13.92 -25.64
CA ILE A 177 -17.62 14.81 -24.54
C ILE A 177 -17.76 14.08 -23.20
N HIS A 178 -18.89 13.42 -22.96
CA HIS A 178 -19.11 12.65 -21.74
C HIS A 178 -18.10 11.51 -21.58
N LEU A 179 -17.78 10.77 -22.64
CA LEU A 179 -16.76 9.72 -22.57
C LEU A 179 -15.36 10.24 -22.20
N VAL A 180 -15.00 11.44 -22.66
CA VAL A 180 -13.73 12.08 -22.29
C VAL A 180 -13.74 12.49 -20.81
N GLU A 181 -14.89 12.93 -20.29
CA GLU A 181 -15.08 13.25 -18.88
C GLU A 181 -15.03 12.01 -17.99
N ASP A 182 -15.72 10.94 -18.37
CA ASP A 182 -15.70 9.67 -17.65
C ASP A 182 -14.27 9.10 -17.59
N LEU A 183 -13.50 9.20 -18.68
CA LEU A 183 -12.11 8.76 -18.72
C LEU A 183 -11.22 9.54 -17.74
N LEU A 184 -11.43 10.86 -17.64
CA LEU A 184 -10.73 11.70 -16.66
C LEU A 184 -11.04 11.28 -15.24
N ASP A 185 -12.33 11.08 -14.94
CA ASP A 185 -12.77 10.75 -13.60
C ASP A 185 -12.27 9.37 -13.17
N ILE A 186 -12.28 8.38 -14.07
CA ILE A 186 -11.66 7.07 -13.84
C ILE A 186 -10.16 7.23 -13.53
N SER A 187 -9.42 8.03 -14.30
CA SER A 187 -7.99 8.25 -14.06
C SER A 187 -7.71 8.91 -12.70
N ARG A 188 -8.59 9.80 -12.24
CA ARG A 188 -8.48 10.42 -10.91
C ARG A 188 -8.80 9.44 -9.79
N ILE A 189 -9.75 8.54 -10.00
CA ILE A 189 -10.09 7.45 -9.06
C ILE A 189 -8.90 6.49 -8.92
N GLU A 190 -8.35 6.01 -10.04
CA GLU A 190 -7.22 5.06 -10.05
C GLU A 190 -5.98 5.62 -9.35
N SER A 191 -5.72 6.93 -9.48
CA SER A 191 -4.58 7.59 -8.84
C SER A 191 -4.83 8.06 -7.41
N GLY A 192 -6.04 7.85 -6.87
CA GLY A 192 -6.42 8.34 -5.54
C GLY A 192 -6.44 9.87 -5.41
N ARG A 193 -6.47 10.60 -6.53
CA ARG A 193 -6.49 12.08 -6.59
C ARG A 193 -7.90 12.65 -6.74
N MET A 194 -8.93 11.84 -6.58
CA MET A 194 -10.31 12.32 -6.56
C MET A 194 -10.57 13.06 -5.24
N GLU A 195 -10.76 14.37 -5.33
CA GLU A 195 -11.17 15.19 -4.21
C GLU A 195 -12.70 15.16 -4.07
N PHE A 196 -13.18 14.93 -2.84
CA PHE A 196 -14.60 14.96 -2.50
C PHE A 196 -14.90 16.18 -1.65
N GLN A 197 -15.99 16.88 -1.98
CA GLN A 197 -16.46 18.05 -1.24
C GLN A 197 -17.68 17.69 -0.39
N PHE A 198 -17.41 17.22 0.82
CA PHE A 198 -18.46 16.84 1.76
C PHE A 198 -19.12 18.07 2.39
N ALA A 199 -20.42 18.23 2.17
CA ALA A 199 -21.23 19.29 2.77
C ALA A 199 -22.59 18.73 3.25
N PRO A 200 -23.25 19.37 4.24
CA PRO A 200 -24.63 19.04 4.59
C PRO A 200 -25.52 19.20 3.36
N CYS A 201 -26.27 18.15 3.02
CA CYS A 201 -27.14 18.14 1.86
C CYS A 201 -28.46 17.43 2.20
N GLN A 202 -29.57 18.05 1.77
CA GLN A 202 -30.88 17.42 1.79
C GLN A 202 -31.03 16.55 0.53
N LEU A 203 -30.85 15.24 0.70
CA LEU A 203 -30.81 14.28 -0.42
C LEU A 203 -32.14 14.22 -1.18
N ALA A 204 -33.27 14.50 -0.52
CA ALA A 204 -34.59 14.54 -1.15
C ALA A 204 -34.68 15.66 -2.21
N ASP A 205 -34.09 16.82 -1.93
CA ASP A 205 -34.08 17.95 -2.85
C ASP A 205 -33.17 17.68 -4.05
N LEU A 206 -31.99 17.12 -3.79
CA LEU A 206 -31.06 16.70 -4.84
C LEU A 206 -31.70 15.69 -5.81
N CYS A 207 -32.45 14.73 -5.26
CA CYS A 207 -33.14 13.73 -6.07
C CYS A 207 -34.29 14.33 -6.89
N GLN A 208 -35.03 15.29 -6.31
CA GLN A 208 -36.06 16.04 -7.03
C GLN A 208 -35.46 16.80 -8.21
N GLU A 209 -34.36 17.53 -8.01
CA GLU A 209 -33.68 18.27 -9.08
C GLU A 209 -33.30 17.37 -10.26
N VAL A 210 -32.74 16.19 -9.97
CA VAL A 210 -32.38 15.23 -11.02
C VAL A 210 -33.61 14.73 -11.76
N VAL A 211 -34.68 14.34 -11.05
CA VAL A 211 -35.92 13.88 -11.67
C VAL A 211 -36.54 14.95 -12.56
N ASP A 212 -36.51 16.22 -12.13
CA ASP A 212 -37.05 17.34 -12.91
C ASP A 212 -36.29 17.53 -14.23
N ILE A 213 -34.96 17.42 -14.22
CA ILE A 213 -34.13 17.48 -15.43
C ILE A 213 -34.51 16.35 -16.40
N PHE A 214 -34.65 15.11 -15.91
CA PHE A 214 -34.97 13.96 -16.75
C PHE A 214 -36.45 13.88 -17.17
N SER A 215 -37.34 14.67 -16.55
CA SER A 215 -38.77 14.69 -16.86
C SER A 215 -39.07 15.03 -18.33
N VAL A 216 -38.31 15.96 -18.92
CA VAL A 216 -38.44 16.36 -20.33
C VAL A 216 -38.10 15.20 -21.24
N ARG A 217 -37.01 14.49 -20.93
CA ARG A 217 -36.56 13.33 -21.70
C ARG A 217 -37.53 12.14 -21.59
N ALA A 218 -38.07 11.90 -20.40
CA ALA A 218 -39.10 10.88 -20.20
C ALA A 218 -40.34 11.17 -21.06
N LYS A 219 -40.79 12.44 -21.14
CA LYS A 219 -41.89 12.86 -22.02
C LYS A 219 -41.59 12.63 -23.50
N ILE A 220 -40.38 12.96 -23.96
CA ILE A 220 -39.95 12.70 -25.35
C ILE A 220 -40.01 11.20 -25.66
N ASN A 221 -39.56 10.36 -24.73
CA ASN A 221 -39.59 8.90 -24.84
C ASN A 221 -40.97 8.28 -24.59
N LYS A 222 -42.00 9.08 -24.30
CA LYS A 222 -43.37 8.64 -23.93
C LYS A 222 -43.39 7.68 -22.73
N LEU A 223 -42.51 7.91 -21.76
CA LEU A 223 -42.42 7.18 -20.50
C LEU A 223 -42.90 8.06 -19.33
N TYR A 224 -43.50 7.46 -18.30
CA TYR A 224 -43.69 8.17 -17.04
C TYR A 224 -42.39 8.18 -16.23
N LEU A 225 -42.13 9.27 -15.51
CA LEU A 225 -41.07 9.36 -14.52
C LEU A 225 -41.71 9.91 -13.24
N ASP A 226 -41.79 9.07 -12.22
CA ASP A 226 -42.44 9.39 -10.95
C ASP A 226 -41.41 9.43 -9.82
N TYR A 227 -41.50 10.42 -8.94
CA TYR A 227 -40.67 10.51 -7.74
C TYR A 227 -41.54 10.41 -6.49
N LYS A 228 -41.37 9.30 -5.78
CA LYS A 228 -42.02 9.04 -4.51
C LYS A 228 -41.19 9.67 -3.40
N LYS A 229 -41.53 10.92 -3.08
CA LYS A 229 -40.96 11.61 -1.92
C LYS A 229 -41.20 10.80 -0.63
N PRO A 230 -40.22 10.74 0.26
CA PRO A 230 -40.38 10.07 1.55
C PRO A 230 -41.50 10.75 2.36
N SER A 231 -42.33 9.96 3.04
CA SER A 231 -43.44 10.47 3.85
C SER A 231 -42.98 11.20 5.11
N VAL A 232 -41.74 10.96 5.54
CA VAL A 232 -41.09 11.62 6.67
C VAL A 232 -39.88 12.40 6.11
N PRO A 233 -39.64 13.65 6.54
CA PRO A 233 -38.46 14.39 6.12
C PRO A 233 -37.20 13.61 6.49
N LEU A 234 -36.34 13.39 5.50
CA LEU A 234 -35.04 12.76 5.73
C LEU A 234 -34.10 13.75 6.42
N PRO A 235 -33.24 13.27 7.33
CA PRO A 235 -32.22 14.10 7.92
C PRO A 235 -31.23 14.58 6.84
N GLU A 236 -30.66 15.77 7.04
CA GLU A 236 -29.51 16.18 6.25
C GLU A 236 -28.34 15.21 6.50
N ILE A 237 -27.65 14.86 5.41
CA ILE A 237 -26.48 14.00 5.46
C ILE A 237 -25.28 14.72 4.86
N THR A 238 -24.10 14.47 5.43
CA THR A 238 -22.84 15.01 4.92
C THR A 238 -22.38 14.16 3.74
N ILE A 239 -22.52 14.69 2.54
CA ILE A 239 -22.19 14.01 1.28
C ILE A 239 -21.58 14.98 0.28
N ASP A 240 -20.93 14.46 -0.77
CA ASP A 240 -20.62 15.24 -1.96
C ASP A 240 -21.86 15.27 -2.86
N ALA A 241 -22.57 16.41 -2.84
CA ALA A 241 -23.80 16.58 -3.61
C ALA A 241 -23.57 16.45 -5.13
N GLY A 242 -22.40 16.84 -5.64
CA GLY A 242 -22.05 16.72 -7.05
C GLY A 242 -21.91 15.26 -7.47
N LYS A 243 -21.14 14.47 -6.71
CA LYS A 243 -20.94 13.04 -7.00
C LYS A 243 -22.18 12.21 -6.78
N VAL A 244 -22.98 12.51 -5.77
CA VAL A 244 -24.26 11.81 -5.56
C VAL A 244 -25.27 12.16 -6.67
N ARG A 245 -25.30 13.42 -7.14
CA ARG A 245 -26.12 13.82 -8.30
C ARG A 245 -25.74 13.02 -9.55
N GLU A 246 -24.45 12.82 -9.77
CA GLU A 246 -23.91 12.05 -10.89
C GLU A 246 -24.38 10.59 -10.83
N VAL A 247 -24.29 9.95 -9.64
CA VAL A 247 -24.79 8.59 -9.42
C VAL A 247 -26.29 8.48 -9.71
N ILE A 248 -27.11 9.36 -9.11
CA ILE A 248 -28.56 9.36 -9.32
C ILE A 248 -28.90 9.58 -10.80
N SER A 249 -28.22 10.54 -11.45
CA SER A 249 -28.41 10.85 -12.87
C SER A 249 -28.10 9.66 -13.75
N ASN A 250 -26.99 8.95 -13.50
CA ASN A 250 -26.61 7.76 -14.24
C ASN A 250 -27.62 6.61 -14.05
N MET A 251 -28.17 6.45 -12.84
CA MET A 251 -29.21 5.46 -12.58
C MET A 251 -30.52 5.78 -13.31
N VAL A 252 -30.98 7.03 -13.23
CA VAL A 252 -32.22 7.49 -13.90
C VAL A 252 -32.07 7.45 -15.42
N ASP A 253 -30.93 7.89 -15.96
CA ASP A 253 -30.65 7.85 -17.39
C ASP A 253 -30.67 6.42 -17.92
N ASN A 254 -29.98 5.50 -17.23
CA ASN A 254 -30.00 4.09 -17.58
C ASN A 254 -31.43 3.52 -17.51
N ALA A 255 -32.19 3.82 -16.46
CA ALA A 255 -33.56 3.35 -16.34
C ALA A 255 -34.44 3.83 -17.51
N LEU A 256 -34.34 5.09 -17.92
CA LEU A 256 -35.07 5.64 -19.07
C LEU A 256 -34.60 5.07 -20.41
N LYS A 257 -33.29 4.82 -20.56
CA LYS A 257 -32.69 4.27 -21.78
C LYS A 257 -33.10 2.83 -22.04
N TYR A 258 -33.22 2.02 -20.99
CA TYR A 258 -33.54 0.59 -21.10
C TYR A 258 -35.03 0.26 -20.91
N THR A 259 -35.87 1.25 -20.62
CA THR A 259 -37.33 1.07 -20.51
C THR A 259 -38.01 1.41 -21.84
N SER A 260 -38.71 0.44 -22.44
CA SER A 260 -39.36 0.60 -23.75
C SER A 260 -40.85 0.97 -23.68
N LYS A 261 -41.56 0.57 -22.62
CA LYS A 261 -42.98 0.91 -22.35
C LYS A 261 -43.21 1.04 -20.84
N GLY A 262 -44.16 1.89 -20.44
CA GLY A 262 -44.44 2.18 -19.03
C GLY A 262 -43.65 3.40 -18.55
N GLY A 263 -42.74 3.21 -17.59
CA GLY A 263 -41.98 4.29 -16.99
C GLY A 263 -41.10 3.87 -15.83
N VAL A 264 -40.48 4.86 -15.19
CA VAL A 264 -39.50 4.71 -14.12
C VAL A 264 -40.05 5.39 -12.86
N SER A 265 -39.94 4.72 -11.71
CA SER A 265 -40.25 5.31 -10.41
C SER A 265 -39.01 5.37 -9.54
N VAL A 266 -38.71 6.56 -9.02
CA VAL A 266 -37.63 6.79 -8.06
C VAL A 266 -38.23 6.88 -6.66
N LYS A 267 -37.69 6.12 -5.71
CA LYS A 267 -38.18 6.07 -4.32
C LYS A 267 -37.00 6.22 -3.37
N MET A 268 -37.19 7.01 -2.31
CA MET A 268 -36.19 7.21 -1.27
C MET A 268 -36.79 6.86 0.09
N GLU A 269 -36.08 6.04 0.85
CA GLU A 269 -36.52 5.57 2.18
C GLU A 269 -35.34 5.51 3.13
N LEU A 270 -35.60 5.78 4.41
CA LEU A 270 -34.64 5.51 5.46
C LEU A 270 -34.64 4.00 5.74
N ALA A 271 -33.52 3.33 5.49
CA ALA A 271 -33.37 1.92 5.82
C ALA A 271 -32.81 1.75 7.24
N GLU A 272 -33.35 0.81 8.02
CA GLU A 272 -32.76 0.42 9.30
C GLU A 272 -31.38 -0.26 9.07
N SER A 273 -30.44 -0.03 9.99
CA SER A 273 -29.00 -0.32 9.80
C SER A 273 -28.64 -1.78 9.56
N SER A 274 -29.59 -2.72 9.65
CA SER A 274 -29.41 -4.15 9.39
C SER A 274 -29.23 -4.48 7.89
N ASN A 275 -29.62 -3.57 6.98
CA ASN A 275 -29.52 -3.77 5.53
C ASN A 275 -28.40 -2.94 4.85
N CYS A 276 -27.70 -2.08 5.58
CA CYS A 276 -26.55 -1.36 5.04
C CYS A 276 -25.27 -2.13 5.34
N ARG A 277 -24.68 -2.75 4.32
CA ARG A 277 -23.28 -3.18 4.41
C ARG A 277 -22.42 -1.92 4.63
N PRO A 278 -21.68 -1.79 5.74
CA PRO A 278 -20.76 -0.68 5.89
C PRO A 278 -19.70 -0.79 4.78
N LEU A 279 -19.70 0.17 3.86
CA LEU A 279 -18.56 0.40 2.97
C LEU A 279 -17.46 0.98 3.85
N ALA A 280 -16.46 0.15 4.16
CA ALA A 280 -15.27 0.60 4.86
C ALA A 280 -14.59 1.69 4.03
N ALA A 281 -14.78 2.95 4.42
CA ALA A 281 -13.90 4.03 4.00
C ALA A 281 -12.53 3.73 4.61
N ARG A 282 -11.63 3.15 3.82
CA ARG A 282 -10.19 3.19 4.10
C ARG A 282 -9.77 4.65 3.94
N ASN A 283 -9.93 5.45 4.99
CA ASN A 283 -9.22 6.70 5.09
C ASN A 283 -7.73 6.35 5.15
N GLY A 284 -6.99 6.76 4.12
CA GLY A 284 -5.54 6.69 4.10
C GLY A 284 -4.98 7.64 5.15
N GLN A 285 -4.80 7.12 6.36
CA GLN A 285 -4.07 7.77 7.44
C GLN A 285 -3.49 6.69 8.36
N ASP A 286 -2.68 5.80 7.79
CA ASP A 286 -1.62 5.13 8.54
C ASP A 286 -0.39 6.05 8.48
N SER A 287 -0.44 7.09 9.29
CA SER A 287 0.74 7.86 9.69
C SER A 287 1.25 7.28 11.01
N ASP A 288 2.49 6.79 10.96
CA ASP A 288 3.48 6.79 12.03
C ASP A 288 2.96 6.78 13.47
N ASP A 289 3.03 5.62 14.13
CA ASP A 289 3.56 5.46 15.49
C ASP A 289 3.54 3.98 15.91
N GLN A 290 4.68 3.30 15.76
CA GLN A 290 5.20 2.28 16.67
C GLN A 290 6.64 1.85 16.33
#